data_AF-A0A7X2PVL1-F1
#
_entry.id   AF-A0A7X2PVL1-F1
#
_cell.length_a   1.000
_cell.length_b   1.000
_cell.length_c   1.000
_cell.angle_alpha   90.00
_cell.angle_beta   90.00
_cell.angle_gamma   90.00
#
_symmetry.space_group_name_H-M   'P 1'
#
loop_
_entity.id
_entity.type
_entity.pdbx_description
1 polymer ?
#
loop_
_entity_poly.entity_id
_entity_poly.type
_entity_poly.pdbx_seq_one_letter_code
_entity_poly.pdbx_strand_id
1 'polypeptide(L)'
;MKPEARERTSNNFMRGICLLVLCASAFAAPPAQLLPKAPVRFEPNQGQANPSLLWSARGPGYSIGFTRDATLLRVGERTVAMRFSGQNTAASYAAANPYSVPTNYLTSGFQGSVPAYGRLRRHDVYPGVDVVYYGNGD
;
A
#
# COMPACT_ATOMS: atom_id res chain seq x y z
N MET A 1 67.46 -15.01 40.90
CA MET A 1 66.39 -14.07 41.26
C MET A 1 66.11 -13.18 40.04
N LYS A 2 65.09 -13.55 39.25
CA LYS A 2 64.60 -12.78 38.08
C LYS A 2 63.15 -13.20 37.87
N PRO A 3 62.15 -12.30 37.93
CA PRO A 3 60.78 -12.68 37.65
C PRO A 3 60.52 -12.60 36.14
N GLU A 4 60.09 -13.71 35.55
CA GLU A 4 59.45 -13.71 34.23
C GLU A 4 58.00 -13.24 34.39
N ALA A 5 57.64 -12.19 33.67
CA ALA A 5 56.28 -11.67 33.61
C ALA A 5 55.44 -12.56 32.68
N ARG A 6 54.47 -13.27 33.26
CA ARG A 6 53.51 -14.09 32.52
C ARG A 6 52.46 -13.19 31.87
N GLU A 7 52.50 -13.11 30.54
CA GLU A 7 51.53 -12.40 29.71
C GLU A 7 50.13 -13.00 29.93
N ARG A 8 49.22 -12.20 30.52
CA ARG A 8 47.87 -12.62 30.89
C ARG A 8 46.89 -12.24 29.77
N THR A 9 47.07 -12.82 28.60
CA THR A 9 46.12 -12.70 27.48
C THR A 9 44.94 -13.62 27.78
N SER A 10 43.82 -13.10 28.31
CA SER A 10 42.66 -13.97 28.58
C SER A 10 41.29 -13.28 28.49
N ASN A 11 40.58 -13.68 27.44
CA ASN A 11 39.17 -14.08 27.41
C ASN A 11 38.05 -13.02 27.44
N ASN A 12 38.33 -11.75 27.75
CA ASN A 12 37.28 -10.73 27.73
C ASN A 12 36.96 -10.24 26.30
N PHE A 13 37.95 -10.24 25.41
CA PHE A 13 37.80 -9.81 24.02
C PHE A 13 36.94 -10.80 23.20
N MET A 14 37.10 -12.10 23.47
CA MET A 14 36.43 -13.16 22.72
C MET A 14 34.97 -13.40 23.17
N ARG A 15 34.63 -13.03 24.41
CA ARG A 15 33.24 -13.03 24.93
C ARG A 15 32.41 -11.85 24.39
N GLY A 16 33.03 -10.70 24.12
CA GLY A 16 32.37 -9.55 23.51
C GLY A 16 31.97 -9.77 22.05
N ILE A 17 32.79 -10.53 21.30
CA ILE A 17 32.54 -10.83 19.89
C ILE A 17 31.37 -11.81 19.70
N CYS A 18 31.21 -12.81 20.58
CA CYS A 18 30.06 -13.74 20.49
C CYS A 18 28.70 -13.08 20.81
N LEU A 19 28.67 -12.03 21.64
CA LEU A 19 27.43 -11.29 21.95
C LEU A 19 27.02 -10.28 20.86
N LEU A 20 27.98 -9.73 20.10
CA LEU A 20 27.70 -8.87 18.95
C LEU A 20 27.17 -9.65 17.73
N VAL A 21 27.60 -10.90 17.54
CA VAL A 21 27.11 -11.75 16.44
C VAL A 21 25.70 -12.30 16.72
N LEU A 22 25.32 -12.55 17.99
CA LEU A 22 23.98 -13.02 18.34
C LEU A 22 22.88 -11.95 18.20
N CYS A 23 23.21 -10.65 18.36
CA CYS A 23 22.26 -9.56 18.15
C CYS A 23 22.04 -9.21 16.66
N ALA A 24 23.00 -9.52 15.78
CA ALA A 24 22.92 -9.18 14.36
C ALA A 24 21.98 -10.09 13.55
N SER A 25 21.71 -11.31 14.02
CA SER A 25 20.81 -12.27 13.34
C SER A 25 19.32 -12.08 13.67
N ALA A 26 18.96 -11.23 14.64
CA ALA A 26 17.58 -11.00 15.04
C ALA A 26 16.82 -10.00 14.15
N PHE A 27 17.51 -9.28 13.25
CA PHE A 27 16.93 -8.19 12.45
C PHE A 27 16.76 -8.50 10.95
N ALA A 28 17.11 -9.72 10.50
CA ALA A 28 17.04 -10.10 9.10
C ALA A 28 15.86 -11.06 8.78
N ALA A 29 14.76 -10.98 9.53
CA ALA A 29 13.53 -11.62 9.07
C ALA A 29 13.02 -10.85 7.85
N PRO A 30 12.84 -11.49 6.67
CA PRO A 30 12.19 -10.84 5.56
C PRO A 30 10.79 -10.37 6.02
N PRO A 31 10.33 -9.18 5.62
CA PRO A 31 8.98 -8.75 5.97
C PRO A 31 8.02 -9.84 5.49
N ALA A 32 7.24 -10.39 6.41
CA ALA A 32 6.23 -11.36 6.05
C ALA A 32 5.33 -10.71 4.98
N GLN A 33 5.33 -11.26 3.76
CA GLN A 33 4.31 -10.93 2.77
C GLN A 33 3.00 -11.53 3.28
N LEU A 34 2.31 -10.78 4.13
CA LEU A 34 1.08 -11.23 4.80
C LEU A 34 0.01 -11.67 3.79
N LEU A 35 0.05 -11.14 2.56
CA LEU A 35 -0.73 -11.57 1.40
C LEU A 35 0.13 -11.43 0.13
N PRO A 36 0.64 -12.52 -0.45
CA PRO A 36 1.34 -12.48 -1.75
C PRO A 36 0.47 -11.87 -2.86
N LYS A 37 -0.86 -11.99 -2.73
CA LYS A 37 -1.89 -11.52 -3.66
C LYS A 37 -2.94 -10.69 -2.94
N ALA A 38 -2.55 -9.52 -2.45
CA ALA A 38 -3.51 -8.62 -1.81
C ALA A 38 -4.56 -8.18 -2.85
N PRO A 39 -5.86 -8.33 -2.57
CA PRO A 39 -6.90 -7.91 -3.51
C PRO A 39 -6.89 -6.38 -3.68
N VAL A 40 -7.14 -5.92 -4.90
CA VAL A 40 -7.41 -4.50 -5.15
C VAL A 40 -8.75 -4.14 -4.51
N ARG A 41 -8.73 -3.14 -3.63
CA ARG A 41 -9.89 -2.62 -2.90
C ARG A 41 -10.19 -1.20 -3.34
N PHE A 42 -11.39 -0.97 -3.87
CA PHE A 42 -11.88 0.35 -4.21
C PHE A 42 -12.67 0.94 -3.04
N GLU A 43 -12.36 2.18 -2.68
CA GLU A 43 -12.89 2.86 -1.51
C GLU A 43 -13.40 4.25 -1.91
N PRO A 44 -14.62 4.65 -1.50
CA PRO A 44 -15.12 5.99 -1.75
C PRO A 44 -14.33 6.99 -0.91
N ASN A 45 -14.12 8.20 -1.44
CA ASN A 45 -13.55 9.27 -0.64
C ASN A 45 -14.63 9.87 0.28
N GLN A 46 -14.52 9.60 1.57
CA GLN A 46 -15.33 10.14 2.66
C GLN A 46 -14.58 11.23 3.46
N GLY A 47 -13.44 11.70 2.94
CA GLY A 47 -12.57 12.70 3.59
C GLY A 47 -11.19 12.15 3.98
N GLN A 48 -10.95 10.85 3.76
CA GLN A 48 -9.69 10.20 4.10
C GLN A 48 -8.57 10.39 3.07
N ALA A 49 -8.88 11.01 1.93
CA ALA A 49 -7.96 11.25 0.83
C ALA A 49 -8.12 12.65 0.23
N ASN A 50 -7.26 13.02 -0.72
CA ASN A 50 -7.33 14.32 -1.41
C ASN A 50 -8.75 14.59 -1.96
N PRO A 51 -9.35 15.77 -1.70
CA PRO A 51 -10.74 16.08 -2.08
C PRO A 51 -11.04 15.98 -3.59
N SER A 52 -10.02 16.04 -4.45
CA SER A 52 -10.18 15.88 -5.90
C SER A 52 -10.50 14.44 -6.31
N LEU A 53 -10.22 13.47 -5.43
CA LEU A 53 -10.51 12.06 -5.64
C LEU A 53 -11.94 11.76 -5.21
N LEU A 54 -12.69 11.07 -6.06
CA LEU A 54 -14.01 10.52 -5.74
C LEU A 54 -13.88 9.11 -5.16
N TRP A 55 -12.96 8.33 -5.71
CA TRP A 55 -12.65 6.96 -5.28
C TRP A 55 -11.13 6.75 -5.29
N SER A 56 -10.68 5.75 -4.54
CA SER A 56 -9.29 5.32 -4.55
C SER A 56 -9.14 3.82 -4.40
N ALA A 57 -8.03 3.30 -4.89
CA ALA A 57 -7.53 1.97 -4.54
C ALA A 57 -6.04 2.06 -4.25
N ARG A 58 -5.52 1.29 -3.31
CA ARG A 58 -4.10 1.37 -2.93
C ARG A 58 -3.59 0.03 -2.44
N GLY A 59 -2.30 -0.19 -2.64
CA GLY A 59 -1.60 -1.37 -2.15
C GLY A 59 -0.11 -1.10 -2.05
N PRO A 60 0.68 -2.11 -1.65
CA PRO A 60 2.13 -1.97 -1.64
C PRO A 60 2.66 -1.54 -3.01
N GLY A 61 3.38 -0.42 -3.06
CA GLY A 61 4.03 0.07 -4.27
C GLY A 61 3.15 0.83 -5.28
N TYR A 62 1.83 0.91 -5.07
CA TYR A 62 0.94 1.63 -6.00
C TYR A 62 -0.24 2.32 -5.32
N SER A 63 -0.79 3.34 -5.99
CA SER A 63 -2.11 3.88 -5.68
C SER A 63 -2.84 4.28 -6.97
N ILE A 64 -4.14 4.08 -6.99
CA ILE A 64 -5.05 4.48 -8.06
C ILE A 64 -6.04 5.49 -7.49
N GLY A 65 -6.16 6.64 -8.12
CA GLY A 65 -7.15 7.66 -7.80
C GLY A 65 -8.13 7.85 -8.96
N PHE A 66 -9.41 8.05 -8.64
CA PHE A 66 -10.46 8.27 -9.63
C PHE A 66 -11.05 9.65 -9.43
N THR A 67 -10.91 10.52 -10.43
CA THR A 67 -11.55 11.84 -10.46
C THR A 67 -12.79 11.79 -11.36
N ARG A 68 -13.44 12.94 -11.55
CA ARG A 68 -14.53 13.06 -12.55
C ARG A 68 -14.07 12.80 -13.98
N ASP A 69 -12.80 13.06 -14.28
CA ASP A 69 -12.28 13.11 -15.64
C ASP A 69 -11.07 12.20 -15.91
N ALA A 70 -10.46 11.61 -14.89
CA ALA A 70 -9.24 10.83 -15.04
C ALA A 70 -9.15 9.65 -14.06
N THR A 71 -8.38 8.66 -14.48
CA THR A 71 -7.82 7.63 -13.60
C THR A 71 -6.33 7.91 -13.42
N LEU A 72 -5.90 8.11 -12.19
CA LEU A 72 -4.52 8.43 -11.81
C LEU A 72 -3.87 7.18 -11.24
N LEU A 73 -2.95 6.56 -11.96
CA LEU A 73 -2.13 5.45 -11.46
C LEU A 73 -0.77 5.99 -11.03
N ARG A 74 -0.42 5.81 -9.76
CA ARG A 74 0.90 6.11 -9.23
C ARG A 74 1.62 4.82 -8.87
N VAL A 75 2.85 4.67 -9.36
CA VAL A 75 3.75 3.55 -9.05
C VAL A 75 5.11 4.14 -8.69
N GLY A 76 5.54 3.93 -7.45
CA GLY A 76 6.64 4.70 -6.86
C GLY A 76 6.38 6.21 -6.94
N GLU A 77 7.33 6.95 -7.50
CA GLU A 77 7.25 8.42 -7.70
C GLU A 77 6.61 8.83 -9.04
N ARG A 78 6.27 7.86 -9.89
CA ARG A 78 5.71 8.15 -11.23
C ARG A 78 4.20 8.11 -11.18
N THR A 79 3.57 9.09 -11.83
CA THR A 79 2.12 9.15 -11.98
C THR A 79 1.75 9.15 -13.47
N VAL A 80 0.83 8.27 -13.84
CA VAL A 80 0.20 8.20 -15.15
C VAL A 80 -1.26 8.63 -14.99
N ALA A 81 -1.67 9.65 -15.74
CA ALA A 81 -3.05 10.08 -15.81
C ALA A 81 -3.69 9.56 -17.10
N MET A 82 -4.71 8.71 -16.97
CA MET A 82 -5.49 8.20 -18.09
C MET A 82 -6.79 8.99 -18.21
N ARG A 83 -7.07 9.49 -19.41
CA ARG A 83 -8.32 10.17 -19.77
C ARG A 83 -8.89 9.56 -21.04
N PHE A 84 -10.21 9.40 -21.08
CA PHE A 84 -10.91 9.01 -22.29
C PHE A 84 -11.21 10.27 -23.11
N SER A 85 -10.76 10.29 -24.37
CA SER A 85 -10.93 11.46 -25.25
C SER A 85 -12.42 11.66 -25.56
N GLY A 86 -12.93 12.88 -25.38
CA GLY A 86 -14.36 13.17 -25.62
C GLY A 86 -15.32 12.47 -24.66
N GLN A 87 -14.84 12.00 -23.49
CA GLN A 87 -15.69 11.33 -22.51
C GLN A 87 -16.82 12.22 -21.97
N ASN A 88 -17.89 11.58 -21.53
CA ASN A 88 -18.90 12.22 -20.69
C ASN A 88 -18.32 12.54 -19.30
N THR A 89 -18.18 13.82 -18.97
CA THR A 89 -17.69 14.26 -17.64
C THR A 89 -18.75 14.16 -16.54
N ALA A 90 -20.02 13.94 -16.91
CA ALA A 90 -21.11 13.64 -15.98
C ALA A 90 -21.26 12.14 -15.68
N ALA A 91 -20.44 11.28 -16.32
CA ALA A 91 -20.38 9.85 -16.04
C ALA A 91 -20.20 9.57 -14.55
N SER A 92 -21.11 8.79 -13.97
CA SER A 92 -21.13 8.47 -12.54
C SER A 92 -20.37 7.17 -12.24
N TYR A 93 -19.91 7.04 -10.99
CA TYR A 93 -19.28 5.82 -10.49
C TYR A 93 -20.28 4.99 -9.68
N ALA A 94 -20.26 3.68 -9.89
CA ALA A 94 -20.98 2.70 -9.10
C ALA A 94 -20.02 1.59 -8.67
N ALA A 95 -20.01 1.25 -7.38
CA ALA A 95 -19.18 0.16 -6.87
C ALA A 95 -19.97 -1.15 -6.75
N ALA A 96 -19.27 -2.27 -6.90
CA ALA A 96 -19.86 -3.61 -6.81
C ALA A 96 -18.92 -4.56 -6.06
N ASN A 97 -19.48 -5.69 -5.63
CA ASN A 97 -18.78 -6.71 -4.83
C ASN A 97 -18.22 -6.12 -3.53
N PRO A 98 -19.08 -5.66 -2.60
CA PRO A 98 -18.62 -5.14 -1.31
C PRO A 98 -17.87 -6.22 -0.54
N TYR A 99 -16.76 -5.84 0.09
CA TYR A 99 -16.08 -6.70 1.06
C TYR A 99 -16.82 -6.66 2.40
N SER A 100 -16.84 -7.79 3.11
CA SER A 100 -17.43 -7.88 4.46
C SER A 100 -16.63 -7.11 5.51
N VAL A 101 -15.36 -6.77 5.22
CA VAL A 101 -14.46 -6.07 6.14
C VAL A 101 -14.06 -4.72 5.55
N PRO A 102 -14.40 -3.61 6.24
CA PRO A 102 -14.00 -2.26 5.83
C PRO A 102 -12.51 -2.00 6.08
N THR A 103 -12.00 -0.90 5.54
CA THR A 103 -10.67 -0.37 5.87
C THR A 103 -10.81 0.67 6.96
N ASN A 104 -10.08 0.48 8.06
CA ASN A 104 -10.05 1.43 9.17
C ASN A 104 -8.90 2.41 8.98
N TYR A 105 -9.22 3.70 9.00
CA TYR A 105 -8.26 4.79 8.94
C TYR A 105 -8.09 5.36 10.34
N LEU A 106 -6.83 5.44 10.78
CA LEU A 106 -6.43 5.98 12.07
C LEU A 106 -5.35 7.05 11.85
N THR A 107 -5.69 8.08 11.08
CA THR A 107 -4.79 9.20 10.77
C THR A 107 -5.22 10.45 11.54
N SER A 108 -4.34 11.46 11.59
CA SER A 108 -4.66 12.73 12.26
C SER A 108 -5.81 13.50 11.59
N GLY A 109 -5.95 13.37 10.27
CA GLY A 109 -6.99 14.06 9.49
C GLY A 109 -8.29 13.28 9.28
N PHE A 110 -8.29 11.97 9.55
CA PHE A 110 -9.46 11.14 9.40
C PHE A 110 -9.38 9.89 10.30
N GLN A 111 -10.44 9.68 11.09
CA GLN A 111 -10.62 8.50 11.93
C GLN A 111 -11.97 7.89 11.63
N GLY A 112 -11.99 6.67 11.08
CA GLY A 112 -13.24 6.02 10.69
C GLY A 112 -13.05 4.78 9.81
N SER A 113 -14.16 4.08 9.60
CA SER A 113 -14.23 2.90 8.74
C SER A 113 -14.78 3.27 7.37
N VAL A 114 -14.06 2.90 6.31
CA VAL A 114 -14.47 3.12 4.93
C VAL A 114 -14.79 1.77 4.28
N PRO A 115 -15.98 1.61 3.66
CA PRO A 115 -16.32 0.38 2.97
C PRO A 115 -15.42 0.17 1.75
N ALA A 116 -15.09 -1.09 1.48
CA ALA A 116 -14.26 -1.48 0.35
C ALA A 116 -15.05 -2.35 -0.64
N TYR A 117 -14.72 -2.22 -1.91
CA TYR A 117 -15.40 -2.91 -3.01
C TYR A 117 -14.38 -3.58 -3.94
N GLY A 118 -14.75 -4.71 -4.55
CA GLY A 118 -13.91 -5.44 -5.49
C GLY A 118 -13.95 -4.91 -6.92
N ARG A 119 -14.99 -4.13 -7.27
CA ARG A 119 -15.15 -3.54 -8.61
C ARG A 119 -15.63 -2.10 -8.51
N LEU A 120 -15.17 -1.28 -9.45
CA LEU A 120 -15.65 0.09 -9.64
C LEU A 120 -16.04 0.28 -11.11
N ARG A 121 -17.30 0.59 -11.37
CA ARG A 121 -17.84 0.86 -12.70
C ARG A 121 -18.02 2.36 -12.89
N ARG A 122 -17.62 2.88 -14.05
CA ARG A 122 -17.93 4.22 -14.50
C ARG A 122 -18.90 4.12 -15.67
N HIS A 123 -20.09 4.67 -15.50
CA HIS A 123 -21.20 4.54 -16.44
C HIS A 123 -21.18 5.60 -17.53
N ASP A 124 -21.56 5.21 -18.74
CA ASP A 124 -21.74 6.08 -19.90
C ASP A 124 -20.53 6.99 -20.16
N VAL A 125 -19.31 6.42 -20.12
CA VAL A 125 -18.07 7.14 -20.50
C VAL A 125 -18.16 7.58 -21.96
N TYR A 126 -18.75 6.72 -22.80
CA TYR A 126 -19.35 7.05 -24.09
C TYR A 126 -20.80 6.56 -24.09
N PRO A 127 -21.67 7.00 -25.03
CA PRO A 127 -23.06 6.54 -25.09
C PRO A 127 -23.17 5.02 -25.11
N GLY A 128 -23.73 4.42 -24.04
CA GLY A 128 -23.89 2.98 -23.90
C GLY A 128 -22.60 2.20 -23.59
N VAL A 129 -21.49 2.88 -23.27
CA VAL A 129 -20.19 2.26 -22.98
C VAL A 129 -19.75 2.58 -21.55
N ASP A 130 -19.53 1.52 -20.80
CA ASP A 130 -19.05 1.59 -19.42
C ASP A 130 -17.62 1.11 -19.30
N VAL A 131 -16.92 1.66 -18.32
CA VAL A 131 -15.57 1.20 -17.94
C VAL A 131 -15.64 0.55 -16.57
N VAL A 132 -15.11 -0.66 -16.44
CA VAL A 132 -15.08 -1.40 -15.17
C VAL A 132 -13.64 -1.63 -14.74
N TYR A 133 -13.28 -1.11 -13.57
CA TYR A 133 -12.00 -1.33 -12.90
C TYR A 133 -12.14 -2.49 -11.92
N TYR A 134 -11.18 -3.41 -11.98
CA TYR A 134 -11.06 -4.56 -11.07
C TYR A 134 -9.60 -5.00 -11.00
N GLY A 135 -9.24 -5.68 -9.90
CA GLY A 135 -7.93 -6.32 -9.77
C GLY A 135 -8.06 -7.82 -9.96
N ASN A 136 -7.13 -8.39 -10.71
CA ASN A 136 -6.86 -9.83 -10.72
C ASN A 136 -5.67 -10.04 -9.80
N GLY A 137 -5.88 -10.59 -8.61
CA GLY A 137 -4.83 -10.81 -7.62
C GLY A 137 -3.89 -11.94 -8.04
N ASP A 138 -3.15 -11.74 -9.14
CA ASP A 138 -2.18 -12.70 -9.66
C ASP A 138 -0.82 -12.62 -8.97
#